data_AF-A0A8T7HGK8-F1
#
_entry.id   AF-A0A8T7HGK8-F1
#
_cell.length_a   1.000
_cell.length_b   1.000
_cell.length_c   1.000
_cell.angle_alpha   90.00
_cell.angle_beta   90.00
_cell.angle_gamma   90.00
#
_symmetry.space_group_name_H-M   'P 1'
#
loop_
_entity.id
_entity.type
_entity.pdbx_description
1 polymer ?
#
loop_
_entity_poly.entity_id
_entity_poly.type
_entity_poly.pdbx_seq_one_letter_code
_entity_poly.pdbx_strand_id
1 'polypeptide(L)'
;MQIILGNAFILLLTSSTLERYEVQNLFFHIMIEHILYLSIGFLFASGTDSVIKSFKYNSSNYQRQILQYYSRYLVLNNRFNPFGMITGLLFLISLFYWHIPSNFDTAVVDLNSHIIMHFSIILSGIFLYSSFKMISRIQSLIFILSIDKTMGVLGFFLASGNSQIYQTYPLSVQMTSGFWMIFMMVGIDLICILLILKTFFTSTPK
;
A
#
# COMPACT_ATOMS: atom_id res chain seq x y z
N MET A 1 -10.03 -12.95 10.19
CA MET A 1 -10.00 -11.60 10.82
C MET A 1 -9.61 -10.53 9.80
N GLN A 2 -8.60 -10.77 8.97
CA GLN A 2 -8.09 -9.81 7.96
C GLN A 2 -9.17 -9.34 6.98
N ILE A 3 -9.98 -10.26 6.44
CA ILE A 3 -11.08 -9.91 5.51
C ILE A 3 -12.12 -9.00 6.17
N ILE A 4 -12.44 -9.26 7.45
CA ILE A 4 -13.39 -8.43 8.21
C ILE A 4 -12.82 -7.02 8.38
N LEU A 5 -11.54 -6.91 8.74
CA LEU A 5 -10.86 -5.62 8.88
C LEU A 5 -10.80 -4.84 7.55
N GLY A 6 -10.53 -5.53 6.43
CA GLY A 6 -10.55 -4.92 5.10
C GLY A 6 -11.93 -4.34 4.75
N ASN A 7 -13.01 -5.08 5.04
CA ASN A 7 -14.37 -4.56 4.84
C ASN A 7 -14.69 -3.38 5.77
N ALA A 8 -14.22 -3.41 7.02
CA ALA A 8 -14.39 -2.29 7.94
C ALA A 8 -13.71 -1.01 7.44
N PHE A 9 -12.52 -1.12 6.82
CA PHE A 9 -11.86 0.02 6.20
C PHE A 9 -12.60 0.55 4.98
N ILE A 10 -13.19 -0.32 4.14
CA ILE A 10 -14.04 0.14 3.03
C ILE A 10 -15.19 0.98 3.57
N LEU A 11 -15.94 0.47 4.56
CA LEU A 11 -17.07 1.18 5.15
C LEU A 11 -16.64 2.54 5.74
N LEU A 12 -15.49 2.57 6.40
CA LEU A 12 -14.91 3.79 6.97
C LEU A 12 -14.59 4.82 5.88
N LEU A 13 -13.89 4.42 4.81
CA LEU A 13 -13.49 5.30 3.71
C LEU A 13 -14.70 5.80 2.89
N THR A 14 -15.74 4.99 2.74
CA THR A 14 -16.99 5.41 2.08
C THR A 14 -17.89 6.28 2.96
N SER A 15 -17.44 6.69 4.15
CA SER A 15 -18.22 7.56 5.01
C SER A 15 -18.11 9.02 4.55
N SER A 16 -19.22 9.76 4.64
CA SER A 16 -19.28 11.18 4.28
C SER A 16 -18.32 12.08 5.08
N THR A 17 -17.83 11.60 6.23
CA THR A 17 -16.85 12.32 7.03
C THR A 17 -15.47 12.25 6.38
N LEU A 18 -15.03 11.07 5.93
CA LEU A 18 -13.72 10.93 5.30
C LEU A 18 -13.68 11.48 3.88
N GLU A 19 -14.76 11.37 3.13
CA GLU A 19 -14.93 12.04 1.83
C GLU A 19 -14.73 13.56 1.95
N ARG A 20 -15.20 14.18 3.04
CA ARG A 20 -14.96 15.62 3.28
C ARG A 20 -13.48 15.92 3.55
N TYR A 21 -12.78 15.05 4.29
CA TYR A 21 -11.36 15.25 4.59
C TYR A 21 -10.48 15.10 3.35
N GLU A 22 -10.80 14.17 2.47
CA GLU A 22 -10.16 13.98 1.17
C GLU A 22 -10.16 15.29 0.37
N VAL A 23 -11.33 15.89 0.18
CA VAL A 23 -11.47 17.13 -0.63
C VAL A 23 -10.71 18.31 -0.03
N GLN A 24 -10.58 18.37 1.31
CA GLN A 24 -10.01 19.53 2.00
C GLN A 24 -8.52 19.41 2.29
N ASN A 25 -7.97 18.19 2.37
CA ASN A 25 -6.65 17.95 2.91
C ASN A 25 -5.86 16.98 2.04
N LEU A 26 -4.87 17.51 1.32
CA LEU A 26 -4.01 16.72 0.43
C LEU A 26 -3.23 15.63 1.18
N PHE A 27 -2.72 15.93 2.39
CA PHE A 27 -2.06 14.91 3.21
C PHE A 27 -3.01 13.78 3.56
N PHE A 28 -4.26 14.08 3.93
CA PHE A 28 -5.24 13.03 4.19
C PHE A 28 -5.47 12.17 2.94
N HIS A 29 -5.73 12.79 1.79
CA HIS A 29 -5.99 12.09 0.52
C HIS A 29 -4.78 11.20 0.12
N ILE A 30 -3.60 11.80 -0.06
CA ILE A 30 -2.43 11.08 -0.58
C ILE A 30 -1.85 10.11 0.46
N MET A 31 -1.83 10.47 1.74
CA MET A 31 -1.18 9.63 2.76
C MET A 31 -2.16 8.69 3.41
N ILE A 32 -3.16 9.23 4.11
CA ILE A 32 -3.99 8.42 4.99
C ILE A 32 -4.90 7.51 4.17
N GLU A 33 -5.62 8.09 3.23
CA GLU A 33 -6.59 7.37 2.42
C GLU A 33 -5.94 6.35 1.47
N HIS A 34 -4.93 6.74 0.70
CA HIS A 34 -4.23 5.79 -0.16
C HIS A 34 -3.55 4.66 0.65
N ILE A 35 -2.99 4.92 1.84
CA ILE A 35 -2.46 3.84 2.72
C ILE A 35 -3.58 2.90 3.17
N LEU A 36 -4.77 3.42 3.48
CA LEU A 36 -5.92 2.59 3.88
C LEU A 36 -6.44 1.74 2.70
N TYR A 37 -6.55 2.31 1.50
CA TYR A 37 -6.91 1.55 0.30
C TYR A 37 -5.87 0.48 -0.05
N LEU A 38 -4.58 0.81 0.06
CA LEU A 38 -3.49 -0.14 -0.09
C LEU A 38 -3.60 -1.28 0.94
N SER A 39 -3.92 -0.92 2.19
CA SER A 39 -4.10 -1.87 3.30
C SER A 39 -5.29 -2.80 3.07
N ILE A 40 -6.40 -2.32 2.49
CA ILE A 40 -7.55 -3.15 2.11
C ILE A 40 -7.12 -4.27 1.16
N GLY A 41 -6.41 -3.92 0.09
CA GLY A 41 -5.88 -4.90 -0.86
C GLY A 41 -4.96 -5.93 -0.22
N PHE A 42 -4.03 -5.47 0.62
CA PHE A 42 -3.12 -6.33 1.35
C PHE A 42 -3.85 -7.28 2.32
N LEU A 43 -4.86 -6.78 3.04
CA LEU A 43 -5.68 -7.56 3.97
C LEU A 43 -6.54 -8.60 3.25
N PHE A 44 -7.11 -8.28 2.10
CA PHE A 44 -7.85 -9.26 1.30
C PHE A 44 -6.96 -10.35 0.73
N ALA A 45 -5.77 -10.00 0.22
CA ALA A 45 -4.82 -10.98 -0.28
C ALA A 45 -4.33 -11.92 0.83
N SER A 46 -3.91 -11.36 1.97
CA SER A 46 -3.43 -12.14 3.14
C SER A 46 -4.54 -12.96 3.80
N GLY A 47 -5.76 -12.41 3.88
CA GLY A 47 -6.93 -13.10 4.39
C GLY A 47 -7.32 -14.30 3.52
N THR A 48 -7.33 -14.10 2.19
CA THR A 48 -7.63 -15.18 1.23
C THR A 48 -6.59 -16.30 1.30
N ASP A 49 -5.30 -15.98 1.36
CA ASP A 49 -4.23 -16.97 1.55
C ASP A 49 -4.42 -17.77 2.85
N SER A 50 -4.78 -17.08 3.94
CA SER A 50 -5.04 -17.74 5.24
C SER A 50 -6.24 -18.70 5.18
N VAL A 51 -7.33 -18.29 4.51
CA VAL A 51 -8.52 -19.14 4.31
C VAL A 51 -8.16 -20.38 3.48
N ILE A 52 -7.46 -20.22 2.36
CA ILE A 52 -7.08 -21.36 1.52
C ILE A 52 -6.16 -22.32 2.27
N LYS A 53 -5.20 -21.82 3.05
CA LYS A 53 -4.32 -22.67 3.88
C LYS A 53 -5.08 -23.46 4.94
N SER A 54 -6.17 -22.91 5.48
CA SER A 54 -6.99 -23.61 6.48
C SER A 54 -7.64 -24.89 5.94
N PHE A 55 -7.90 -24.95 4.62
CA PHE A 55 -8.50 -26.12 3.97
C PHE A 55 -7.62 -27.38 4.05
N LYS A 56 -6.32 -27.25 4.36
CA LYS A 56 -5.41 -28.38 4.54
C LYS A 56 -5.81 -29.30 5.70
N TYR A 57 -6.49 -28.76 6.72
CA TYR A 57 -6.83 -29.49 7.94
C TYR A 57 -8.24 -30.09 7.93
N ASN A 58 -9.14 -29.58 7.09
CA ASN A 58 -10.54 -30.02 6.98
C ASN A 58 -10.94 -29.98 5.51
N SER A 59 -10.71 -31.08 4.78
CA SER A 59 -10.80 -31.06 3.31
C SER A 59 -11.94 -31.93 2.78
N SER A 60 -13.03 -31.29 2.37
CA SER A 60 -13.97 -31.85 1.38
C SER A 60 -13.31 -31.97 -0.01
N ASN A 61 -13.92 -32.73 -0.93
CA ASN A 61 -13.41 -32.89 -2.30
C ASN A 61 -13.23 -31.54 -3.02
N TYR A 62 -14.15 -30.60 -2.80
CA TYR A 62 -14.09 -29.26 -3.39
C TYR A 62 -12.92 -28.42 -2.84
N GLN A 63 -12.71 -28.44 -1.52
CA GLN A 63 -11.59 -27.75 -0.88
C GLN A 63 -10.22 -28.28 -1.34
N ARG A 64 -10.12 -29.59 -1.61
CA ARG A 64 -8.91 -30.18 -2.19
C ARG A 64 -8.63 -29.66 -3.60
N GLN A 65 -9.65 -29.51 -4.44
CA GLN A 65 -9.49 -28.94 -5.78
C GLN A 65 -8.97 -27.50 -5.70
N ILE A 66 -9.56 -26.65 -4.85
CA ILE A 66 -9.08 -25.27 -4.63
C ILE A 66 -7.61 -25.28 -4.19
N LEU A 67 -7.24 -26.13 -3.24
CA LEU A 67 -5.86 -26.24 -2.76
C LEU A 67 -4.89 -26.64 -3.89
N GLN A 68 -5.29 -27.57 -4.77
CA GLN A 68 -4.50 -27.98 -5.92
C GLN A 68 -4.29 -26.83 -6.91
N TYR A 69 -5.35 -26.10 -7.27
CA TYR A 69 -5.23 -24.91 -8.12
C TYR A 69 -4.33 -23.85 -7.48
N TYR A 70 -4.51 -23.58 -6.19
CA TYR A 70 -3.69 -22.63 -5.46
C TYR A 70 -2.21 -23.04 -5.42
N SER A 71 -1.91 -24.32 -5.19
CA SER A 71 -0.53 -24.82 -5.21
C SER A 71 0.11 -24.68 -6.60
N ARG A 72 -0.64 -24.96 -7.67
CA ARG A 72 -0.15 -24.78 -9.05
C ARG A 72 0.12 -23.31 -9.35
N TYR A 73 -0.79 -22.43 -8.94
CA TYR A 73 -0.60 -20.98 -9.02
C TYR A 73 0.66 -20.53 -8.26
N LEU A 74 0.90 -21.03 -7.04
CA LEU A 74 2.10 -20.69 -6.28
C LEU A 74 3.39 -21.14 -6.98
N VAL A 75 3.40 -22.33 -7.59
CA VAL A 75 4.56 -22.80 -8.36
C VAL A 75 4.82 -21.89 -9.57
N LEU A 76 3.76 -21.52 -10.29
CA LEU A 76 3.87 -20.59 -11.43
C LEU A 76 4.35 -19.20 -10.98
N ASN A 77 3.78 -18.66 -9.90
CA ASN A 77 4.17 -17.38 -9.33
C ASN A 77 5.64 -17.41 -8.87
N ASN A 78 6.10 -18.48 -8.20
CA ASN A 78 7.50 -18.61 -7.81
C ASN A 78 8.45 -18.63 -9.03
N ARG A 79 8.01 -19.21 -10.15
CA ARG A 79 8.81 -19.28 -11.38
C ARG A 79 8.88 -17.93 -12.11
N PHE A 80 7.75 -17.24 -12.24
CA PHE A 80 7.66 -16.01 -13.02
C PHE A 80 7.94 -14.75 -12.20
N ASN A 81 7.71 -14.77 -10.89
CA ASN A 81 7.90 -13.66 -9.97
C ASN A 81 8.99 -13.98 -8.93
N PRO A 82 10.23 -14.27 -9.36
CA PRO A 82 11.32 -14.57 -8.43
C PRO A 82 11.57 -13.37 -7.52
N PHE A 83 11.77 -13.63 -6.23
CA PHE A 83 11.98 -12.60 -5.20
C PHE A 83 10.87 -11.53 -5.14
N GLY A 84 9.68 -11.80 -5.69
CA GLY A 84 8.56 -10.85 -5.65
C GLY A 84 8.76 -9.61 -6.53
N MET A 85 9.73 -9.62 -7.45
CA MET A 85 10.11 -8.45 -8.24
C MET A 85 9.01 -7.97 -9.19
N ILE A 86 8.33 -8.87 -9.90
CA ILE A 86 7.27 -8.49 -10.85
C ILE A 86 6.11 -7.84 -10.11
N THR A 87 5.62 -8.46 -9.04
CA THR A 87 4.52 -7.88 -8.27
C THR A 87 4.96 -6.62 -7.53
N GLY A 88 6.22 -6.53 -7.08
CA GLY A 88 6.78 -5.30 -6.53
C GLY A 88 6.79 -4.16 -7.55
N LEU A 89 7.21 -4.44 -8.78
CA LEU A 89 7.20 -3.48 -9.88
C LEU A 89 5.78 -3.04 -10.26
N LEU A 90 4.83 -3.98 -10.36
CA LEU A 90 3.42 -3.66 -10.63
C LEU A 90 2.82 -2.78 -9.52
N PHE A 91 3.16 -3.05 -8.25
CA PHE A 91 2.80 -2.18 -7.14
C PHE A 91 3.36 -0.77 -7.34
N LEU A 92 4.66 -0.63 -7.63
CA LEU A 92 5.28 0.69 -7.83
C LEU A 92 4.66 1.44 -9.01
N ILE A 93 4.50 0.79 -10.17
CA ILE A 93 3.91 1.41 -11.35
C ILE A 93 2.48 1.90 -11.06
N SER A 94 1.65 1.04 -10.45
CA SER A 94 0.27 1.40 -10.13
C SER A 94 0.21 2.56 -9.13
N LEU A 95 1.10 2.58 -8.14
CA LEU A 95 1.13 3.63 -7.13
C LEU A 95 1.61 4.94 -7.75
N PHE A 96 2.77 4.96 -8.42
CA PHE A 96 3.35 6.18 -8.98
C PHE A 96 2.47 6.80 -10.06
N TYR A 97 1.78 5.99 -10.88
CA TYR A 97 0.91 6.49 -11.94
C TYR A 97 -0.11 7.51 -11.44
N TRP A 98 -0.74 7.27 -10.29
CA TRP A 98 -1.74 8.18 -9.72
C TRP A 98 -1.15 9.35 -8.94
N HIS A 99 0.14 9.29 -8.59
CA HIS A 99 0.81 10.39 -7.90
C HIS A 99 1.47 11.39 -8.88
N ILE A 100 1.46 11.10 -10.18
CA ILE A 100 1.81 12.08 -11.22
C ILE A 100 0.76 13.21 -11.18
N PRO A 101 1.18 14.49 -11.07
CA PRO A 101 0.25 15.60 -10.84
C PRO A 101 -0.92 15.69 -11.81
N SER A 102 -0.67 15.53 -13.12
CA SER A 102 -1.73 15.58 -14.14
C SER A 102 -2.78 14.48 -13.97
N ASN A 103 -2.35 13.27 -13.59
CA ASN A 103 -3.24 12.13 -13.41
C ASN A 103 -4.03 12.27 -12.11
N PHE A 104 -3.35 12.71 -11.05
CA PHE A 104 -3.98 13.00 -9.76
C PHE A 104 -5.05 14.08 -9.90
N ASP A 105 -4.70 15.24 -10.46
CA ASP A 105 -5.64 16.36 -10.62
C ASP A 105 -6.86 15.95 -11.47
N THR A 106 -6.64 15.16 -12.53
CA THR A 106 -7.74 14.60 -13.34
C THR A 106 -8.61 13.66 -12.52
N ALA A 107 -8.01 12.77 -11.72
CA ALA A 107 -8.72 11.81 -10.89
C ALA A 107 -9.56 12.50 -9.80
N VAL A 108 -9.09 13.58 -9.19
CA VAL A 108 -9.84 14.28 -8.13
C VAL A 108 -11.08 14.97 -8.70
N VAL A 109 -11.05 15.44 -9.95
CA VAL A 109 -12.15 16.20 -10.56
C VAL A 109 -13.16 15.28 -11.28
N ASP A 110 -12.72 14.16 -11.86
CA ASP A 110 -13.58 13.20 -12.54
C ASP A 110 -13.88 11.97 -11.67
N LEU A 111 -15.14 11.79 -11.28
CA LEU A 111 -15.57 10.70 -10.39
C LEU A 111 -15.21 9.30 -10.91
N ASN A 112 -15.28 9.07 -12.23
CA ASN A 112 -14.96 7.76 -12.78
C ASN A 112 -13.46 7.46 -12.64
N SER A 113 -12.62 8.43 -13.00
CA SER A 113 -11.17 8.36 -12.81
C SER A 113 -10.82 8.23 -11.33
N HIS A 114 -11.56 8.90 -10.45
CA HIS A 114 -11.38 8.81 -9.01
C HIS A 114 -11.61 7.39 -8.47
N ILE A 115 -12.72 6.75 -8.88
CA ILE A 115 -13.03 5.37 -8.51
C ILE A 115 -11.96 4.42 -9.05
N ILE A 116 -11.49 4.63 -10.29
CA ILE A 116 -10.43 3.81 -10.90
C ILE A 116 -9.12 3.97 -10.12
N MET A 117 -8.78 5.17 -9.66
CA MET A 117 -7.62 5.44 -8.81
C MET A 117 -7.70 4.59 -7.54
N HIS A 118 -8.76 4.70 -6.75
CA HIS A 118 -8.91 3.92 -5.52
C HIS A 118 -8.92 2.40 -5.77
N PHE A 119 -9.62 1.93 -6.80
CA PHE A 119 -9.62 0.51 -7.17
C PHE A 119 -8.22 0.01 -7.52
N SER A 120 -7.44 0.78 -8.29
CA SER A 120 -6.08 0.41 -8.65
C SER A 120 -5.13 0.42 -7.44
N ILE A 121 -5.34 1.31 -6.46
CA ILE A 121 -4.56 1.34 -5.22
C ILE A 121 -4.88 0.10 -4.37
N ILE A 122 -6.14 -0.33 -4.29
CA ILE A 122 -6.50 -1.62 -3.69
C ILE A 122 -5.78 -2.76 -4.42
N LEU A 123 -5.78 -2.78 -5.75
CA LEU A 123 -5.08 -3.80 -6.53
C LEU A 123 -3.56 -3.78 -6.26
N SER A 124 -2.97 -2.60 -6.12
CA SER A 124 -1.56 -2.44 -5.75
C SER A 124 -1.24 -3.06 -4.39
N GLY A 125 -2.18 -3.06 -3.44
CA GLY A 125 -2.05 -3.72 -2.14
C GLY A 125 -1.95 -5.25 -2.24
N ILE A 126 -2.66 -5.84 -3.21
CA ILE A 126 -2.58 -7.27 -3.52
C ILE A 126 -1.20 -7.60 -4.10
N PHE A 127 -0.69 -6.76 -4.99
CA PHE A 127 0.66 -6.91 -5.55
C PHE A 127 1.74 -6.75 -4.48
N LEU A 128 1.57 -5.80 -3.56
CA LEU A 128 2.48 -5.60 -2.43
C LEU A 128 2.53 -6.83 -1.52
N TYR A 129 1.38 -7.40 -1.15
CA TYR A 129 1.32 -8.65 -0.38
C TYR A 129 2.04 -9.80 -1.10
N SER A 130 1.78 -9.94 -2.41
CA SER A 130 2.38 -10.98 -3.24
C SER A 130 3.90 -10.84 -3.32
N SER A 131 4.41 -9.60 -3.37
CA SER A 131 5.85 -9.31 -3.33
C SER A 131 6.44 -9.66 -1.95
N PHE A 132 5.79 -9.21 -0.87
CA PHE A 132 6.26 -9.40 0.50
C PHE A 132 6.31 -10.87 0.91
N LYS A 133 5.46 -11.72 0.33
CA LYS A 133 5.52 -13.18 0.54
C LYS A 133 6.79 -13.83 0.03
N MET A 134 7.50 -13.19 -0.90
CA MET A 134 8.66 -13.75 -1.61
C MET A 134 10.00 -13.21 -1.10
N ILE A 135 9.96 -12.24 -0.20
CA ILE A 135 11.14 -11.59 0.37
C ILE A 135 11.18 -11.79 1.89
N SER A 136 12.38 -11.70 2.45
CA SER A 136 12.57 -11.75 3.90
C SER A 136 11.98 -10.51 4.59
N ARG A 137 11.72 -10.62 5.89
CA ARG A 137 11.25 -9.49 6.70
C ARG A 137 12.17 -8.27 6.62
N ILE A 138 13.49 -8.48 6.61
CA ILE A 138 14.48 -7.37 6.50
C ILE A 138 14.35 -6.70 5.13
N GLN A 139 14.24 -7.49 4.06
CA GLN A 139 14.03 -6.94 2.71
C GLN A 139 12.71 -6.16 2.60
N SER A 140 11.63 -6.62 3.24
CA SER A 140 10.38 -5.86 3.31
C SER A 140 10.54 -4.52 4.03
N LEU A 141 11.28 -4.48 5.15
CA LEU A 141 11.55 -3.24 5.87
C LEU A 141 12.39 -2.26 5.03
N ILE A 142 13.41 -2.77 4.34
CA ILE A 142 14.21 -1.97 3.39
C ILE A 142 13.34 -1.45 2.24
N PHE A 143 12.43 -2.27 1.71
CA PHE A 143 11.51 -1.85 0.66
C PHE A 143 10.57 -0.74 1.12
N ILE A 144 10.02 -0.85 2.34
CA ILE A 144 9.21 0.22 2.97
C ILE A 144 10.04 1.50 3.10
N LEU A 145 11.27 1.41 3.63
CA LEU A 145 12.17 2.57 3.73
C LEU A 145 12.41 3.23 2.37
N SER A 146 12.62 2.45 1.31
CA SER A 146 12.83 3.00 -0.04
C SER A 146 11.62 3.79 -0.56
N ILE A 147 10.40 3.28 -0.37
CA ILE A 147 9.17 3.99 -0.78
C ILE A 147 8.95 5.22 0.09
N ASP A 148 9.19 5.09 1.39
CA ASP A 148 9.10 6.17 2.36
C ASP A 148 10.00 7.37 1.98
N LYS A 149 11.20 7.13 1.42
CA LYS A 149 12.03 8.22 0.88
C LYS A 149 11.38 8.95 -0.29
N THR A 150 10.67 8.24 -1.16
CA THR A 150 9.98 8.90 -2.29
C THR A 150 8.85 9.82 -1.81
N MET A 151 8.13 9.41 -0.76
CA MET A 151 7.18 10.27 -0.06
C MET A 151 7.86 11.47 0.60
N GLY A 152 9.00 11.27 1.27
CA GLY A 152 9.76 12.36 1.88
C GLY A 152 10.24 13.39 0.85
N VAL A 153 10.70 12.94 -0.31
CA VAL A 153 11.10 13.80 -1.42
C VAL A 153 9.91 14.60 -1.96
N LEU A 154 8.76 13.94 -2.18
CA LEU A 154 7.52 14.64 -2.56
C LEU A 154 7.13 15.68 -1.49
N GLY A 155 7.18 15.29 -0.21
CA GLY A 155 6.89 16.17 0.92
C GLY A 155 7.80 17.39 0.97
N PHE A 156 9.09 17.23 0.67
CA PHE A 156 10.03 18.34 0.54
C PHE A 156 9.62 19.31 -0.57
N PHE A 157 9.34 18.81 -1.78
CA PHE A 157 8.91 19.66 -2.90
C PHE A 157 7.60 20.41 -2.59
N LEU A 158 6.65 19.77 -1.91
CA LEU A 158 5.39 20.39 -1.51
C LEU A 158 5.62 21.45 -0.40
N ALA A 159 6.45 21.16 0.59
CA ALA A 159 6.69 22.04 1.74
C ALA A 159 7.52 23.29 1.40
N SER A 160 8.54 23.15 0.54
CA SER A 160 9.47 24.23 0.20
C SER A 160 9.16 24.93 -1.13
N GLY A 161 8.17 24.44 -1.88
CA GLY A 161 7.84 24.97 -3.20
C GLY A 161 7.10 26.32 -3.14
N ASN A 162 7.38 27.18 -4.12
CA ASN A 162 6.66 28.45 -4.33
C ASN A 162 5.55 28.34 -5.38
N SER A 163 5.32 27.14 -5.93
CA SER A 163 4.36 26.86 -6.99
C SER A 163 3.51 25.64 -6.66
N GLN A 164 2.24 25.65 -7.05
CA GLN A 164 1.35 24.51 -6.90
C GLN A 164 1.80 23.36 -7.79
N ILE A 165 1.99 22.18 -7.20
CA ILE A 165 2.27 20.94 -7.92
C ILE A 165 0.95 20.30 -8.35
N TYR A 166 0.04 20.10 -7.39
CA TYR A 166 -1.32 19.62 -7.63
C TYR A 166 -2.27 20.81 -7.77
N GLN A 167 -2.88 21.00 -8.93
CA GLN A 167 -3.73 22.18 -9.19
C GLN A 167 -5.03 22.15 -8.38
N THR A 168 -5.49 20.96 -7.98
CA THR A 168 -6.75 20.81 -7.24
C THR A 168 -6.66 21.29 -5.79
N TYR A 169 -5.45 21.51 -5.27
CA TYR A 169 -5.24 21.96 -3.88
C TYR A 169 -4.52 23.31 -3.81
N PRO A 170 -4.95 24.23 -2.93
CA PRO A 170 -4.24 25.50 -2.68
C PRO A 170 -2.80 25.28 -2.24
N LEU A 171 -1.91 26.22 -2.59
CA LEU A 171 -0.48 26.16 -2.22
C LEU A 171 -0.27 25.98 -0.71
N SER A 172 -1.03 26.69 0.13
CA SER A 172 -0.93 26.57 1.60
C SER A 172 -1.26 25.15 2.11
N VAL A 173 -2.22 24.47 1.49
CA VAL A 173 -2.58 23.08 1.81
C VAL A 173 -1.47 22.12 1.36
N GLN A 174 -0.87 22.36 0.20
CA GLN A 174 0.28 21.58 -0.26
C GLN A 174 1.47 21.72 0.67
N MET A 175 1.81 22.94 1.09
CA MET A 175 2.93 23.20 2.00
C MET A 175 2.76 22.51 3.35
N THR A 176 1.59 22.64 3.95
CA THR A 176 1.27 21.96 5.23
C THR A 176 1.28 20.44 5.06
N SER A 177 0.78 19.93 3.94
CA SER A 177 0.79 18.49 3.64
C SER A 177 2.21 17.96 3.47
N GLY A 178 3.07 18.71 2.77
CA GLY A 178 4.48 18.37 2.60
C GLY A 178 5.22 18.28 3.93
N PHE A 179 4.96 19.22 4.86
CA PHE A 179 5.51 19.15 6.21
C PHE A 179 5.10 17.87 6.95
N TRP A 180 3.81 17.50 6.89
CA TRP A 180 3.32 16.27 7.52
C TRP A 180 3.86 15.00 6.86
N MET A 181 4.05 14.99 5.54
CA MET A 181 4.71 13.88 4.83
C MET A 181 6.15 13.69 5.32
N ILE A 182 6.93 14.76 5.48
CA ILE A 182 8.29 14.69 6.01
C ILE A 182 8.28 14.16 7.46
N PHE A 183 7.36 14.65 8.29
CA PHE A 183 7.24 14.17 9.67
C PHE A 183 6.91 12.67 9.73
N MET A 184 5.97 12.23 8.89
CA MET A 184 5.61 10.81 8.77
C MET A 184 6.79 9.97 8.28
N MET A 185 7.59 10.48 7.33
CA MET A 185 8.81 9.83 6.85
C MET A 185 9.76 9.51 8.00
N VAL A 186 10.08 10.52 8.82
CA VAL A 186 10.97 10.36 9.97
C VAL A 186 10.40 9.35 10.98
N GLY A 187 9.08 9.36 11.18
CA GLY A 187 8.41 8.38 12.04
C GLY A 187 8.52 6.95 11.53
N ILE A 188 8.29 6.72 10.23
CA ILE A 188 8.42 5.42 9.58
C ILE A 188 9.88 4.94 9.61
N ASP A 189 10.83 5.83 9.34
CA ASP A 189 12.27 5.54 9.45
C ASP A 189 12.63 4.99 10.82
N LEU A 190 12.23 5.71 11.87
CA LEU A 190 12.51 5.32 13.25
C LEU A 190 11.96 3.92 13.53
N ILE A 191 10.70 3.65 13.16
CA ILE A 191 10.05 2.35 13.38
C ILE A 191 10.79 1.24 12.62
N CYS A 192 11.05 1.45 11.33
CA CYS A 192 11.72 0.45 10.48
C CYS A 192 13.14 0.15 10.96
N ILE A 193 13.94 1.18 11.29
CA ILE A 193 15.30 1.01 11.81
C ILE A 193 15.28 0.23 13.13
N LEU A 194 14.38 0.58 14.06
CA LEU A 194 14.24 -0.15 15.33
C LEU A 194 13.87 -1.63 15.11
N LEU A 195 13.00 -1.93 14.14
CA LEU A 195 12.62 -3.30 13.80
C LEU A 195 13.76 -4.08 13.13
N ILE A 196 14.57 -3.42 12.28
CA ILE A 196 15.77 -4.01 11.68
C ILE A 196 16.79 -4.33 12.78
N LEU A 197 17.11 -3.36 13.65
CA LEU A 197 18.03 -3.56 14.77
C LEU A 197 17.56 -4.68 15.70
N LYS A 198 16.27 -4.69 16.05
CA LYS A 198 15.68 -5.78 16.85
C LYS A 198 15.90 -7.14 16.18
N THR A 199 15.69 -7.23 14.87
CA THR A 199 15.89 -8.48 14.11
C THR A 199 17.36 -8.90 14.14
N PHE A 200 18.29 -7.96 13.99
CA PHE A 200 19.73 -8.22 14.02
C PHE A 200 20.21 -8.71 15.41
N PHE A 201 19.80 -8.05 16.50
CA PHE A 201 20.20 -8.43 17.86
C PHE A 201 19.49 -9.68 18.39
N THR A 202 18.35 -10.08 17.82
CA THR A 202 17.66 -11.33 18.21
C THR A 202 18.09 -12.55 17.40
N SER A 203 18.79 -12.35 16.28
CA SER A 203 19.27 -13.42 15.40
C SER A 203 20.73 -13.84 15.66
N THR A 204 21.42 -13.15 16.57
CA THR A 204 22.73 -13.59 17.07
C THR A 204 22.54 -14.70 18.11
N PRO A 205 23.08 -15.92 17.88
CA PRO A 205 23.04 -16.96 18.91
C PRO A 205 23.88 -16.50 20.11
N LYS A 206 23.35 -16.72 21.32
CA LYS A 206 24.12 -16.58 22.56
C LYS A 206 25.21 -17.62 22.63
#